data_AF-A0A945XZ11-F1
#
_entry.id   AF-A0A945XZ11-F1
#
_cell.length_a   1.000
_cell.length_b   1.000
_cell.length_c   1.000
_cell.angle_alpha   90.00
_cell.angle_beta   90.00
_cell.angle_gamma   90.00
#
_symmetry.space_group_name_H-M   'P 1'
#
loop_
_entity.id
_entity.type
_entity.pdbx_description
1 polymer ?
#
loop_
_entity_poly.entity_id
_entity_poly.type
_entity_poly.pdbx_seq_one_letter_code
_entity_poly.pdbx_strand_id
1 'polypeptide(L)'
;MRIYILILAAFALGACTLKPVETVYHEEEDFTRFTTKALKTVNRSKEIELVASMECPGKVICINKDIKLKVIHSDRFALLKGKDLVIETEQDKLNLNERDYSNSYDLDMIAKDGTDGVLTEQFLIWVSESDFRKVAYAETAIMKVGDDAFELSSEGRNSWQIMLDRERLLEVMDEEQQREYGLFPHEKKEIKEITVQEKRMSSEAEESTWKLVKDSNSVEDLRYFLEKFPDSPYAIPAKL
;
A
#
# COMPACT_ATOMS: atom_id res chain seq x y z
N MET A 1 -24.55 -25.35 -45.37
CA MET A 1 -23.65 -26.53 -45.28
C MET A 1 -22.21 -26.02 -45.19
N ARG A 2 -21.51 -26.32 -44.07
CA ARG A 2 -20.03 -26.39 -43.90
C ARG A 2 -19.26 -25.07 -44.13
N ILE A 3 -18.93 -24.28 -43.12
CA ILE A 3 -17.91 -24.43 -42.04
C ILE A 3 -16.50 -24.83 -42.55
N TYR A 4 -15.49 -23.96 -42.36
CA TYR A 4 -14.38 -24.08 -41.37
C TYR A 4 -13.07 -23.35 -41.78
N ILE A 5 -12.51 -22.65 -40.78
CA ILE A 5 -11.07 -22.38 -40.50
C ILE A 5 -10.39 -21.23 -41.27
N LEU A 6 -10.14 -20.14 -40.55
CA LEU A 6 -8.78 -19.71 -40.15
C LEU A 6 -8.89 -18.59 -39.10
N ILE A 7 -9.16 -19.01 -37.85
CA ILE A 7 -8.81 -18.26 -36.65
C ILE A 7 -7.41 -18.74 -36.28
N LEU A 8 -6.41 -17.85 -36.36
CA LEU A 8 -5.12 -17.93 -35.64
C LEU A 8 -4.26 -16.73 -36.07
N ALA A 9 -4.67 -15.53 -35.65
CA ALA A 9 -3.74 -14.43 -35.48
C ALA A 9 -3.56 -14.26 -33.97
N ALA A 10 -2.35 -14.53 -33.53
CA ALA A 10 -1.96 -14.69 -32.15
C ALA A 10 -2.35 -13.48 -31.29
N PHE A 11 -3.24 -13.70 -30.33
CA PHE A 11 -3.28 -12.91 -29.10
C PHE A 11 -2.00 -13.19 -28.31
N ALA A 12 -0.91 -12.52 -28.69
CA ALA A 12 0.16 -12.23 -27.74
C ALA A 12 -0.33 -11.07 -26.87
N LEU A 13 -1.32 -11.34 -26.01
CA LEU A 13 -1.49 -10.52 -24.81
C LEU A 13 -0.26 -10.84 -23.98
N GLY A 14 0.76 -9.97 -24.08
CA GLY A 14 1.74 -9.87 -23.01
C GLY A 14 0.92 -9.73 -21.73
N ALA A 15 0.94 -10.75 -20.89
CA ALA A 15 0.40 -10.62 -19.56
C ALA A 15 1.15 -9.43 -18.96
N CYS A 16 0.47 -8.31 -18.73
CA CYS A 16 0.98 -7.29 -17.84
C CYS A 16 1.03 -7.93 -16.45
N THR A 17 2.07 -8.71 -16.20
CA THR A 17 2.40 -9.18 -14.86
C THR A 17 2.70 -7.91 -14.08
N LEU A 18 1.79 -7.55 -13.17
CA LEU A 18 1.98 -6.42 -12.27
C LEU A 18 3.40 -6.51 -11.68
N LYS A 19 4.21 -5.47 -11.90
CA LYS A 19 5.59 -5.41 -11.38
C LYS A 19 5.54 -5.70 -9.87
N PRO A 20 6.51 -6.45 -9.31
CA PRO A 20 6.52 -6.76 -7.88
C PRO A 20 6.67 -5.50 -7.02
N VAL A 21 7.31 -4.46 -7.56
CA VAL A 21 7.38 -3.12 -6.96
C VAL A 21 7.10 -2.09 -8.06
N GLU A 22 6.16 -1.20 -7.79
CA GLU A 22 5.86 -0.04 -8.63
C GLU A 22 6.74 1.13 -8.21
N THR A 23 7.25 1.87 -9.20
CA THR A 23 8.10 3.05 -9.00
C THR A 23 7.42 4.25 -9.63
N VAL A 24 7.07 5.25 -8.83
CA VAL A 24 6.38 6.47 -9.26
C VAL A 24 7.17 7.68 -8.79
N TYR A 25 7.54 8.57 -9.71
CA TYR A 25 8.15 9.84 -9.37
C TYR A 25 7.07 10.93 -9.29
N HIS A 26 7.08 11.69 -8.21
CA HIS A 26 6.20 12.83 -7.96
C HIS A 26 6.99 14.12 -8.20
N GLU A 27 6.79 14.74 -9.37
CA GLU A 27 7.65 15.84 -9.83
C GLU A 27 7.52 17.11 -8.97
N GLU A 28 6.31 17.41 -8.49
CA GLU A 28 6.04 18.65 -7.74
C GLU A 28 6.70 18.63 -6.36
N GLU A 29 6.60 17.50 -5.66
CA GLU A 29 7.18 17.31 -4.33
C GLU A 29 8.64 16.83 -4.38
N ASP A 30 9.11 16.39 -5.56
CA ASP A 30 10.45 15.89 -5.84
C ASP A 30 10.80 14.70 -4.92
N PHE A 31 10.01 13.63 -5.04
CA PHE A 31 10.28 12.33 -4.42
C PHE A 31 9.82 11.17 -5.30
N THR A 32 10.47 10.02 -5.13
CA THR A 32 10.05 8.75 -5.71
C THR A 32 9.41 7.87 -4.65
N ARG A 33 8.24 7.32 -4.96
CA ARG A 33 7.56 6.31 -4.19
C ARG A 33 7.78 4.93 -4.80
N PHE A 34 8.21 4.01 -3.95
CA PHE A 34 8.29 2.58 -4.26
C PHE A 34 7.16 1.87 -3.52
N THR A 35 6.27 1.19 -4.24
CA THR A 35 5.09 0.53 -3.66
C THR A 35 5.10 -0.95 -4.00
N THR A 36 5.05 -1.81 -3.01
CA THR A 36 5.06 -3.26 -3.23
C THR A 36 3.72 -3.74 -3.75
N LYS A 37 3.73 -4.77 -4.60
CA LYS A 37 2.53 -5.56 -4.88
C LYS A 37 1.90 -6.04 -3.57
N ALA A 38 0.58 -5.93 -3.49
CA ALA A 38 -0.21 -6.33 -2.34
C ALA A 38 -0.01 -7.80 -1.95
N LEU A 39 0.27 -8.04 -0.67
CA LEU A 39 0.26 -9.36 -0.04
C LEU A 39 -1.14 -9.59 0.54
N LYS A 40 -1.89 -10.53 -0.05
CA LYS A 40 -3.21 -10.95 0.46
C LYS A 40 -3.07 -12.24 1.25
N THR A 41 -3.70 -12.29 2.41
CA THR A 41 -3.69 -13.48 3.26
C THR A 41 -5.05 -13.65 3.94
N VAL A 42 -5.42 -14.91 4.18
CA VAL A 42 -6.76 -15.31 4.62
C VAL A 42 -6.63 -16.19 5.85
N ASN A 43 -7.47 -15.92 6.86
CA ASN A 43 -7.74 -16.83 7.96
C ASN A 43 -9.24 -17.13 7.99
N ARG A 44 -9.61 -18.38 7.70
CA ARG A 44 -11.01 -18.82 7.52
C ARG A 44 -11.70 -17.98 6.44
N SER A 45 -12.62 -17.11 6.82
CA SER A 45 -13.32 -16.20 5.91
C SER A 45 -12.77 -14.77 5.92
N LYS A 46 -11.91 -14.44 6.88
CA LYS A 46 -11.34 -13.10 7.05
C LYS A 46 -10.13 -12.96 6.14
N GLU A 47 -10.04 -11.86 5.43
CA GLU A 47 -8.91 -11.53 4.56
C GLU A 47 -8.32 -10.20 4.97
N ILE A 48 -7.00 -10.10 4.92
CA ILE A 48 -6.30 -8.83 4.99
C ILE A 48 -5.37 -8.67 3.81
N GLU A 49 -5.16 -7.42 3.42
CA GLU A 49 -4.24 -7.02 2.37
C GLU A 49 -3.17 -6.10 2.95
N LEU A 50 -1.91 -6.38 2.65
CA LEU A 50 -0.77 -5.60 3.11
C LEU A 50 -0.02 -4.99 1.93
N VAL A 51 0.20 -3.68 1.99
CA VAL A 51 0.95 -2.92 0.98
C VAL A 51 2.03 -2.12 1.69
N ALA A 52 3.29 -2.39 1.37
CA ALA A 52 4.42 -1.61 1.88
C ALA A 52 4.83 -0.55 0.86
N SER A 53 5.27 0.60 1.35
CA SER A 53 5.79 1.68 0.53
C SER A 53 6.93 2.43 1.21
N MET A 54 7.85 2.93 0.40
CA MET A 54 8.98 3.76 0.81
C MET A 54 9.04 4.98 -0.10
N GLU A 55 9.38 6.13 0.48
CA GLU A 55 9.52 7.40 -0.24
C GLU A 55 10.95 7.90 -0.13
N CYS A 56 11.57 8.14 -1.28
CA CYS A 56 12.94 8.62 -1.41
C CYS A 56 12.96 10.01 -2.07
N PRO A 57 13.70 10.97 -1.54
CA PRO A 57 13.74 12.33 -2.10
C PRO A 57 14.49 12.36 -3.44
N GLY A 58 13.84 12.92 -4.47
CA GLY A 58 14.31 12.88 -5.86
C GLY A 58 14.27 11.49 -6.49
N LYS A 59 14.90 11.36 -7.65
CA LYS A 59 15.00 10.11 -8.41
C LYS A 59 16.15 9.23 -7.90
N VAL A 60 16.02 8.73 -6.66
CA VAL A 60 17.03 7.90 -6.01
C VAL A 60 16.42 6.69 -5.33
N ILE A 61 17.20 5.61 -5.21
CA ILE A 61 16.89 4.48 -4.33
C ILE A 61 17.63 4.75 -3.02
N CYS A 62 16.89 5.13 -2.00
CA CYS A 62 17.41 5.48 -0.68
C CYS A 62 17.44 4.26 0.26
N ILE A 63 18.18 4.40 1.36
CA ILE A 63 18.28 3.41 2.44
C ILE A 63 18.00 4.10 3.78
N ASN A 64 17.71 3.29 4.79
CA ASN A 64 17.38 3.68 6.15
C ASN A 64 16.19 4.64 6.25
N LYS A 65 15.16 4.44 5.42
CA LYS A 65 13.90 5.19 5.50
C LYS A 65 12.79 4.34 6.08
N ASP A 66 11.89 5.00 6.81
CA ASP A 66 10.73 4.32 7.36
C ASP A 66 9.84 3.78 6.24
N ILE A 67 9.43 2.54 6.41
CA ILE A 67 8.51 1.84 5.53
C ILE A 67 7.10 2.09 6.03
N LYS A 68 6.27 2.68 5.17
CA LYS A 68 4.83 2.81 5.42
C LYS A 68 4.18 1.49 5.04
N LEU A 69 3.69 0.76 6.04
CA LEU A 69 2.90 -0.46 5.89
C LEU A 69 1.42 -0.12 6.03
N LYS A 70 0.66 -0.35 4.95
CA LYS A 70 -0.79 -0.23 4.90
C LYS A 70 -1.40 -1.62 5.08
N VAL A 71 -2.26 -1.78 6.09
CA VAL A 71 -3.03 -3.02 6.34
C VAL A 71 -4.49 -2.71 6.10
N ILE A 72 -5.12 -3.45 5.19
CA ILE A 72 -6.48 -3.23 4.72
C ILE A 72 -7.32 -4.46 5.02
N HIS A 73 -8.54 -4.24 5.49
CA HIS A 73 -9.57 -5.25 5.55
C HIS A 73 -10.84 -4.71 4.89
N SER A 74 -11.43 -5.47 3.98
CA SER A 74 -12.69 -5.10 3.30
C SER A 74 -13.69 -6.23 3.43
N ASP A 75 -14.69 -6.03 4.28
CA ASP A 75 -15.78 -6.98 4.54
C ASP A 75 -16.97 -6.23 5.17
N ARG A 76 -18.03 -6.93 5.57
CA ARG A 76 -19.21 -6.32 6.20
C ARG A 76 -18.97 -5.90 7.65
N PHE A 77 -18.05 -6.58 8.32
CA PHE A 77 -17.80 -6.42 9.74
C PHE A 77 -16.38 -5.94 10.00
N ALA A 78 -16.23 -5.14 11.05
CA ALA A 78 -14.91 -4.67 11.46
C ALA A 78 -14.05 -5.85 11.97
N LEU A 79 -12.81 -5.89 11.50
CA LEU A 79 -11.75 -6.79 11.95
C LEU A 79 -10.62 -6.02 12.64
N LEU A 80 -10.29 -4.83 12.14
CA LEU A 80 -9.11 -4.08 12.57
C LEU A 80 -9.40 -3.20 13.78
N LYS A 81 -10.55 -2.49 13.79
CA LYS A 81 -10.87 -1.52 14.84
C LYS A 81 -10.78 -2.11 16.24
N GLY A 82 -9.98 -1.46 17.09
CA GLY A 82 -9.81 -1.83 18.50
C GLY A 82 -9.03 -3.14 18.72
N LYS A 83 -8.37 -3.68 17.70
CA LYS A 83 -7.53 -4.88 17.82
C LYS A 83 -6.06 -4.54 17.82
N ASP A 84 -5.30 -5.14 18.72
CA ASP A 84 -3.85 -5.02 18.70
C ASP A 84 -3.27 -5.68 17.44
N LEU A 85 -2.20 -5.09 16.90
CA LEU A 85 -1.51 -5.58 15.71
C LEU A 85 -0.05 -5.82 16.01
N VAL A 86 0.39 -7.05 15.74
CA VAL A 86 1.76 -7.51 15.95
C VAL A 86 2.15 -8.41 14.79
N ILE A 87 3.40 -8.34 14.33
CA ILE A 87 3.97 -9.40 13.49
C ILE A 87 4.91 -10.23 14.34
N GLU A 88 4.63 -11.53 14.43
CA GLU A 88 5.48 -12.51 15.10
C GLU A 88 6.32 -13.24 14.06
N THR A 89 7.63 -13.28 14.27
CA THR A 89 8.57 -14.12 13.51
C THR A 89 9.13 -15.22 14.42
N GLU A 90 9.97 -16.09 13.87
CA GLU A 90 10.68 -17.09 14.67
C GLU A 90 11.64 -16.49 15.72
N GLN A 91 12.04 -15.21 15.58
CA GLN A 91 13.04 -14.58 16.44
C GLN A 91 12.49 -13.42 17.28
N ASP A 92 11.46 -12.72 16.81
CA ASP A 92 11.08 -11.42 17.39
C ASP A 92 9.57 -11.17 17.25
N LYS A 93 9.09 -10.15 17.98
CA LYS A 93 7.72 -9.63 17.87
C LYS A 93 7.75 -8.14 17.58
N LEU A 94 7.33 -7.78 16.36
CA LEU A 94 7.20 -6.39 15.94
C LEU A 94 5.83 -5.84 16.34
N ASN A 95 5.82 -4.90 17.28
CA ASN A 95 4.62 -4.18 17.69
C ASN A 95 4.24 -3.13 16.63
N LEU A 96 2.99 -3.14 16.15
CA LEU A 96 2.49 -2.23 15.12
C LEU A 96 1.34 -1.35 15.62
N ASN A 97 1.20 -1.18 16.95
CA ASN A 97 0.05 -0.47 17.53
C ASN A 97 0.14 1.06 17.45
N GLU A 98 1.31 1.62 17.15
CA GLU A 98 1.40 3.04 16.81
C GLU A 98 1.08 3.26 15.32
N ARG A 99 -0.17 3.62 15.05
CA ARG A 99 -0.77 3.59 13.72
C ARG A 99 -1.92 4.58 13.60
N ASP A 100 -2.20 4.98 12.38
CA ASP A 100 -3.37 5.77 12.04
C ASP A 100 -4.47 4.84 11.51
N TYR A 101 -5.70 5.02 12.01
CA TYR A 101 -6.85 4.23 11.60
C TYR A 101 -7.83 5.08 10.80
N SER A 102 -8.28 4.54 9.68
CA SER A 102 -9.36 5.11 8.88
C SER A 102 -10.30 4.01 8.41
N ASN A 103 -11.55 4.36 8.15
CA ASN A 103 -12.49 3.46 7.48
C ASN A 103 -13.40 4.22 6.51
N SER A 104 -13.95 3.49 5.56
CA SER A 104 -15.02 3.94 4.67
C SER A 104 -16.07 2.83 4.54
N TYR A 105 -17.29 3.22 4.19
CA TYR A 105 -18.38 2.26 3.98
C TYR A 105 -19.04 2.56 2.64
N ASP A 106 -19.16 1.53 1.80
CA ASP A 106 -19.78 1.59 0.48
C ASP A 106 -21.05 0.74 0.49
N LEU A 107 -22.21 1.36 0.29
CA LEU A 107 -23.52 0.69 0.27
C LEU A 107 -23.77 -0.12 -1.00
N ASP A 108 -23.16 0.27 -2.12
CA ASP A 108 -23.41 -0.30 -3.44
C ASP A 108 -22.45 -1.47 -3.75
N MET A 109 -21.35 -1.57 -3.00
CA MET A 109 -20.41 -2.67 -3.10
C MET A 109 -21.00 -3.97 -2.53
N ILE A 110 -20.86 -5.06 -3.29
CA ILE A 110 -21.30 -6.39 -2.87
C ILE A 110 -20.17 -7.09 -2.09
N ALA A 111 -20.47 -7.49 -0.86
CA ALA A 111 -19.59 -8.25 0.00
C ALA A 111 -19.40 -9.70 -0.49
N LYS A 112 -18.41 -10.40 0.08
CA LYS A 112 -18.07 -11.79 -0.28
C LYS A 112 -19.21 -12.79 -0.02
N ASP A 113 -20.13 -12.47 0.89
CA ASP A 113 -21.32 -13.26 1.20
C ASP A 113 -22.51 -12.98 0.25
N GLY A 114 -22.34 -12.08 -0.73
CA GLY A 114 -23.36 -11.71 -1.71
C GLY A 114 -24.34 -10.64 -1.24
N THR A 115 -24.12 -10.05 -0.07
CA THR A 115 -24.96 -8.95 0.44
C THR A 115 -24.35 -7.59 0.15
N ASP A 116 -25.22 -6.59 0.15
CA ASP A 116 -24.91 -5.20 -0.11
C ASP A 116 -24.21 -4.59 1.12
N GLY A 117 -23.23 -3.73 0.87
CA GLY A 117 -22.49 -3.01 1.90
C GLY A 117 -21.13 -3.60 2.23
N VAL A 118 -20.07 -2.83 2.02
CA VAL A 118 -18.69 -3.19 2.40
C VAL A 118 -18.08 -2.09 3.26
N LEU A 119 -17.64 -2.48 4.47
CA LEU A 119 -16.76 -1.69 5.32
C LEU A 119 -15.31 -1.96 4.89
N THR A 120 -14.61 -0.91 4.50
CA THR A 120 -13.16 -0.96 4.31
C THR A 120 -12.48 -0.28 5.48
N GLU A 121 -11.67 -1.04 6.21
CA GLU A 121 -10.81 -0.57 7.29
C GLU A 121 -9.36 -0.52 6.83
N GLN A 122 -8.63 0.46 7.36
CA GLN A 122 -7.24 0.67 7.03
C GLN A 122 -6.45 1.07 8.29
N PHE A 123 -5.30 0.43 8.47
CA PHE A 123 -4.22 0.95 9.32
C PHE A 123 -3.06 1.45 8.45
N LEU A 124 -2.52 2.61 8.81
CA LEU A 124 -1.25 3.13 8.31
C LEU A 124 -0.22 3.06 9.43
N ILE A 125 0.84 2.31 9.21
CA ILE A 125 1.91 2.08 10.20
C ILE A 125 3.23 2.48 9.59
N TRP A 126 4.08 3.16 10.35
CA TRP A 126 5.46 3.45 9.96
C TRP A 126 6.40 2.55 10.74
N VAL A 127 7.20 1.77 10.02
CA VAL A 127 8.12 0.78 10.56
C VAL A 127 9.53 1.15 10.13
N SER A 128 10.51 1.08 11.03
CA SER A 128 11.91 1.28 10.65
C SER A 128 12.32 0.28 9.57
N GLU A 129 13.18 0.67 8.62
CA GLU A 129 13.68 -0.28 7.61
C GLU A 129 14.30 -1.52 8.26
N SER A 130 15.01 -1.34 9.37
CA SER A 130 15.69 -2.42 10.08
C SER A 130 14.72 -3.47 10.63
N ASP A 131 13.60 -3.05 11.21
CA ASP A 131 12.59 -3.98 11.74
C ASP A 131 11.76 -4.59 10.62
N PHE A 132 11.44 -3.79 9.59
CA PHE A 132 10.73 -4.30 8.42
C PHE A 132 11.57 -5.36 7.68
N ARG A 133 12.88 -5.18 7.60
CA ARG A 133 13.82 -6.15 7.02
C ARG A 133 13.84 -7.47 7.80
N LYS A 134 13.80 -7.45 9.14
CA LYS A 134 13.69 -8.68 9.94
C LYS A 134 12.45 -9.49 9.54
N VAL A 135 11.31 -8.83 9.36
CA VAL A 135 10.06 -9.49 8.95
C VAL A 135 10.13 -9.97 7.49
N ALA A 136 10.62 -9.13 6.57
CA ALA A 136 10.67 -9.44 5.14
C ALA A 136 11.49 -10.70 4.84
N TYR A 137 12.58 -10.92 5.58
CA TYR A 137 13.52 -12.03 5.39
C TYR A 137 13.38 -13.16 6.43
N ALA A 138 12.44 -13.06 7.37
CA ALA A 138 12.17 -14.13 8.33
C ALA A 138 11.74 -15.43 7.64
N GLU A 139 12.08 -16.57 8.26
CA GLU A 139 11.61 -17.89 7.80
C GLU A 139 10.09 -17.97 7.90
N THR A 140 9.56 -17.52 9.03
CA THR A 140 8.13 -17.48 9.33
C THR A 140 7.71 -16.06 9.72
N ALA A 141 6.55 -15.62 9.26
CA ALA A 141 5.98 -14.37 9.73
C ALA A 141 4.46 -14.50 9.81
N ILE A 142 3.91 -14.19 10.98
CA ILE A 142 2.49 -14.28 11.27
C ILE A 142 2.02 -12.92 11.75
N MET A 143 1.09 -12.31 11.03
CA MET A 143 0.40 -11.11 11.49
C MET A 143 -0.73 -11.51 12.45
N LYS A 144 -0.67 -11.02 13.68
CA LYS A 144 -1.72 -11.15 14.69
C LYS A 144 -2.60 -9.90 14.68
N VAL A 145 -3.90 -10.09 14.50
CA VAL A 145 -4.94 -9.06 14.63
C VAL A 145 -5.86 -9.47 15.77
N GLY A 146 -5.56 -9.01 16.99
CA GLY A 146 -6.18 -9.57 18.19
C GLY A 146 -5.95 -11.09 18.27
N ASP A 147 -7.03 -11.88 18.26
CA ASP A 147 -6.99 -13.34 18.34
C ASP A 147 -6.80 -14.03 16.97
N ASP A 148 -6.96 -13.29 15.87
CA ASP A 148 -6.81 -13.82 14.51
C ASP A 148 -5.34 -13.83 14.09
N ALA A 149 -4.94 -14.86 13.33
CA ALA A 149 -3.57 -15.07 12.91
C ALA A 149 -3.48 -15.28 11.39
N PHE A 150 -2.73 -14.43 10.71
CA PHE A 150 -2.60 -14.45 9.27
C PHE A 150 -1.17 -14.81 8.90
N GLU A 151 -0.99 -15.93 8.21
CA GLU A 151 0.31 -16.33 7.70
C GLU A 151 0.70 -15.39 6.56
N LEU A 152 1.83 -14.69 6.73
CA LEU A 152 2.46 -13.98 5.65
C LEU A 152 3.31 -15.02 4.94
N SER A 153 3.06 -15.31 3.66
CA SER A 153 3.86 -16.29 2.93
C SER A 153 5.20 -15.69 2.52
N SER A 154 6.24 -16.52 2.39
CA SER A 154 7.54 -16.09 1.88
C SER A 154 7.44 -15.54 0.44
N GLU A 155 6.63 -16.18 -0.41
CA GLU A 155 6.31 -15.70 -1.76
C GLU A 155 5.64 -14.31 -1.71
N GLY A 156 4.69 -14.12 -0.79
CA GLY A 156 4.00 -12.84 -0.60
C GLY A 156 4.95 -11.73 -0.13
N ARG A 157 5.95 -12.05 0.69
CA ARG A 157 6.99 -11.11 1.15
C ARG A 157 8.08 -10.85 0.11
N ASN A 158 8.10 -11.54 -1.03
CA ASN A 158 9.14 -11.34 -2.04
C ASN A 158 9.17 -9.90 -2.58
N SER A 159 8.01 -9.25 -2.75
CA SER A 159 7.94 -7.83 -3.15
C SER A 159 8.57 -6.91 -2.10
N TRP A 160 8.45 -7.24 -0.82
CA TRP A 160 9.08 -6.50 0.29
C TRP A 160 10.59 -6.64 0.23
N GLN A 161 11.10 -7.85 0.01
CA GLN A 161 12.54 -8.09 -0.15
C GLN A 161 13.12 -7.38 -1.36
N ILE A 162 12.39 -7.36 -2.50
CA ILE A 162 12.80 -6.63 -3.70
C ILE A 162 12.87 -5.13 -3.40
N MET A 163 11.86 -4.56 -2.74
CA MET A 163 11.85 -3.14 -2.39
C MET A 163 13.03 -2.74 -1.47
N LEU A 164 13.45 -3.65 -0.57
CA LEU A 164 14.54 -3.42 0.39
C LEU A 164 15.95 -3.67 -0.19
N ASP A 165 16.05 -4.15 -1.43
CA ASP A 165 17.30 -4.50 -2.07
C ASP A 165 17.48 -3.67 -3.34
N ARG A 166 18.48 -2.79 -3.35
CA ARG A 166 18.70 -1.84 -4.44
C ARG A 166 18.89 -2.53 -5.79
N GLU A 167 19.63 -3.63 -5.83
CA GLU A 167 19.95 -4.32 -7.08
C GLU A 167 18.69 -5.00 -7.63
N ARG A 168 17.98 -5.73 -6.77
CA ARG A 168 16.72 -6.39 -7.14
C ARG A 168 15.63 -5.38 -7.52
N LEU A 169 15.59 -4.22 -6.86
CA LEU A 169 14.65 -3.16 -7.17
C LEU A 169 14.92 -2.56 -8.56
N LEU A 170 16.19 -2.33 -8.93
CA LEU A 170 16.56 -1.88 -10.28
C LEU A 170 16.20 -2.92 -11.34
N GLU A 171 16.38 -4.21 -11.07
CA GLU A 171 16.07 -5.29 -12.03
C GLU A 171 14.58 -5.32 -12.44
N VAL A 172 13.67 -4.91 -11.55
CA VAL A 172 12.22 -4.93 -11.81
C VAL A 172 11.68 -3.64 -12.41
N MET A 173 12.52 -2.60 -12.52
CA MET A 173 12.22 -1.35 -13.21
C MET A 173 12.25 -1.53 -14.75
N ASP A 174 11.65 -0.61 -15.48
CA ASP A 174 11.82 -0.55 -16.95
C ASP A 174 13.16 0.09 -17.35
N GLU A 175 13.51 0.01 -18.63
CA GLU A 175 14.82 0.47 -19.14
C GLU A 175 15.09 1.97 -18.92
N GLU A 176 14.05 2.81 -18.92
CA GLU A 176 14.20 4.23 -18.65
C GLU A 176 14.46 4.47 -17.17
N GLN A 177 13.64 3.88 -16.31
CA GLN A 177 13.83 3.91 -14.86
C GLN A 177 15.20 3.33 -14.46
N GLN A 178 15.64 2.21 -15.03
CA GLN A 178 16.98 1.65 -14.76
C GLN A 178 18.10 2.64 -15.08
N ARG A 179 17.98 3.40 -16.17
CA ARG A 179 18.97 4.44 -16.51
C ARG A 179 18.92 5.61 -15.53
N GLU A 180 17.73 6.11 -15.22
CA GLU A 180 17.55 7.24 -14.31
C GLU A 180 18.02 6.91 -12.88
N TYR A 181 17.53 5.81 -12.30
CA TYR A 181 17.81 5.45 -10.91
C TYR A 181 19.14 4.71 -10.71
N GLY A 182 19.66 4.08 -11.77
CA GLY A 182 20.91 3.33 -11.75
C GLY A 182 22.13 4.17 -12.09
N LEU A 183 22.09 4.90 -13.21
CA LEU A 183 23.26 5.60 -13.79
C LEU A 183 23.26 7.11 -13.52
N PHE A 184 22.08 7.74 -13.46
CA PHE A 184 21.94 9.19 -13.30
C PHE A 184 21.03 9.56 -12.12
N PRO A 185 21.33 9.10 -10.89
CA PRO A 185 20.48 9.43 -9.75
C PRO A 185 20.50 10.95 -9.49
N HIS A 186 19.32 11.54 -9.35
CA HIS A 186 19.15 12.96 -9.04
C HIS A 186 18.69 13.12 -7.60
N GLU A 187 19.63 13.39 -6.71
CA GLU A 187 19.35 13.57 -5.28
C GLU A 187 18.99 15.03 -4.97
N LYS A 188 17.94 15.22 -4.18
CA LYS A 188 17.54 16.54 -3.67
C LYS A 188 18.55 17.02 -2.64
N LYS A 189 19.18 18.17 -2.88
CA LYS A 189 20.29 18.70 -2.06
C LYS A 189 19.86 19.35 -0.73
N GLU A 190 18.58 19.67 -0.55
CA GLU A 190 18.02 20.22 0.68
C GLU A 190 16.79 19.41 1.11
N ILE A 191 16.97 18.55 2.12
CA ILE A 191 15.93 17.68 2.64
C ILE A 191 15.50 18.23 3.99
N LYS A 192 14.27 18.73 4.11
CA LYS A 192 13.60 18.70 5.41
C LYS A 192 13.15 17.26 5.62
N GLU A 193 13.82 16.55 6.52
CA GLU A 193 13.42 15.20 6.87
C GLU A 193 12.05 15.26 7.55
N ILE A 194 11.01 14.82 6.84
CA ILE A 194 9.65 14.81 7.37
C ILE A 194 9.58 13.69 8.40
N THR A 195 9.41 14.08 9.66
CA THR A 195 9.35 13.15 10.78
C THR A 195 8.11 12.26 10.71
N VAL A 196 8.15 11.07 11.34
CA VAL A 196 6.95 10.22 11.49
C VAL A 196 5.79 11.00 12.09
N GLN A 197 6.07 11.90 13.04
CA GLN A 197 5.08 12.78 13.64
C GLN A 197 4.41 13.71 12.62
N GLU A 198 5.19 14.31 11.72
CA GLU A 198 4.64 15.13 10.63
C GLU A 198 3.81 14.31 9.64
N LYS A 199 4.21 13.06 9.35
CA LYS A 199 3.42 12.15 8.52
C LYS A 199 2.08 11.79 9.18
N ARG A 200 2.08 11.51 10.49
CA ARG A 200 0.86 11.25 11.27
C ARG A 200 -0.06 12.48 11.31
N MET A 201 0.48 13.67 11.59
CA MET A 201 -0.28 14.92 11.54
C MET A 201 -0.93 15.15 10.18
N SER A 202 -0.27 14.77 9.09
CA SER A 202 -0.87 14.83 7.74
C SER A 202 -2.04 13.85 7.58
N SER A 203 -1.93 12.62 8.10
CA SER A 203 -3.02 11.64 8.06
C SER A 203 -4.20 12.07 8.95
N GLU A 204 -3.93 12.66 10.11
CA GLU A 204 -4.98 13.24 10.97
C GLU A 204 -5.65 14.45 10.31
N ALA A 205 -4.87 15.30 9.64
CA ALA A 205 -5.38 16.42 8.87
C ALA A 205 -6.29 15.95 7.73
N GLU A 206 -5.92 14.88 7.03
CA GLU A 206 -6.73 14.23 6.01
C GLU A 206 -8.07 13.74 6.59
N GLU A 207 -8.03 12.95 7.68
CA GLU A 207 -9.24 12.43 8.31
C GLU A 207 -10.15 13.56 8.81
N SER A 208 -9.56 14.60 9.42
CA SER A 208 -10.30 15.75 9.93
C SER A 208 -10.95 16.55 8.80
N THR A 209 -10.24 16.75 7.68
CA THR A 209 -10.78 17.46 6.52
C THR A 209 -11.92 16.66 5.90
N TRP A 210 -11.76 15.34 5.76
CA TRP A 210 -12.83 14.47 5.29
C TRP A 210 -14.08 14.56 6.17
N LYS A 211 -13.93 14.51 7.49
CA LYS A 211 -15.06 14.63 8.43
C LYS A 211 -15.85 15.94 8.27
N LEU A 212 -15.21 17.01 7.79
CA LEU A 212 -15.87 18.29 7.51
C LEU A 212 -16.62 18.28 6.17
N VAL A 213 -16.07 17.62 5.15
CA VAL A 213 -16.62 17.70 3.78
C VAL A 213 -17.50 16.51 3.38
N LYS A 214 -17.45 15.39 4.11
CA LYS A 214 -18.14 14.13 3.74
C LYS A 214 -19.66 14.24 3.61
N ASP A 215 -20.27 15.20 4.30
CA ASP A 215 -21.71 15.47 4.27
C ASP A 215 -22.01 16.80 3.52
N SER A 216 -21.00 17.40 2.87
CA SER A 216 -21.14 18.64 2.09
C SER A 216 -21.78 18.34 0.73
N ASN A 217 -22.73 19.19 0.32
CA ASN A 217 -23.29 19.17 -1.02
C ASN A 217 -22.52 20.08 -1.99
N SER A 218 -21.41 20.68 -1.56
CA SER A 218 -20.57 21.52 -2.42
C SER A 218 -19.56 20.69 -3.18
N VAL A 219 -19.65 20.75 -4.51
CA VAL A 219 -18.67 20.13 -5.41
C VAL A 219 -17.27 20.75 -5.21
N GLU A 220 -17.20 22.01 -4.80
CA GLU A 220 -15.95 22.70 -4.48
C GLU A 220 -15.27 22.09 -3.25
N ASP A 221 -16.01 21.78 -2.19
CA ASP A 221 -15.45 21.21 -0.96
C ASP A 221 -14.86 19.81 -1.20
N LEU A 222 -15.58 18.97 -1.95
CA LEU A 222 -15.13 17.62 -2.31
C LEU A 222 -13.94 17.66 -3.29
N ARG A 223 -13.97 18.59 -4.25
CA ARG A 223 -12.83 18.81 -5.17
C ARG A 223 -11.60 19.29 -4.42
N TYR A 224 -11.76 20.23 -3.49
CA TYR A 224 -10.66 20.71 -2.64
C TYR A 224 -10.05 19.56 -1.84
N PHE A 225 -10.88 18.68 -1.27
CA PHE A 225 -10.40 17.50 -0.57
C PHE A 225 -9.61 16.56 -1.49
N LEU A 226 -10.11 16.27 -2.69
CA LEU A 226 -9.44 15.42 -3.68
C LEU A 226 -8.12 16.02 -4.19
N GLU A 227 -8.05 17.34 -4.35
CA GLU A 227 -6.83 18.05 -4.72
C GLU A 227 -5.78 18.01 -3.60
N LYS A 228 -6.21 18.09 -2.33
CA LYS A 228 -5.30 18.09 -1.18
C LYS A 228 -4.88 16.70 -0.72
N PHE A 229 -5.73 15.69 -0.92
CA PHE A 229 -5.50 14.32 -0.46
C PHE A 229 -5.86 13.30 -1.57
N PRO A 230 -5.15 13.30 -2.70
CA PRO A 230 -5.51 12.49 -3.88
C PRO A 230 -5.46 10.98 -3.63
N ASP A 231 -4.59 10.54 -2.72
CA ASP A 231 -4.39 9.13 -2.36
C ASP A 231 -5.22 8.69 -1.14
N SER A 232 -6.13 9.55 -0.68
CA SER A 232 -6.96 9.29 0.50
C SER A 232 -7.86 8.06 0.31
N PRO A 233 -8.07 7.18 1.31
CA PRO A 233 -9.14 6.18 1.27
C PRO A 233 -10.53 6.82 1.14
N TYR A 234 -10.65 8.12 1.39
CA TYR A 234 -11.87 8.89 1.19
C TYR A 234 -12.00 9.48 -0.23
N ALA A 235 -11.00 9.29 -1.10
CA ALA A 235 -11.05 9.82 -2.46
C ALA A 235 -12.13 9.17 -3.32
N ILE A 236 -12.50 7.91 -3.04
CA ILE A 236 -13.61 7.25 -3.71
C ILE A 236 -14.96 7.85 -3.28
N PRO A 237 -15.30 7.90 -1.97
CA PRO A 237 -16.56 8.51 -1.55
C PRO A 237 -16.63 10.01 -1.87
N ALA A 238 -15.51 10.73 -1.98
CA ALA A 238 -15.50 12.13 -2.40
C ALA A 238 -15.82 12.35 -3.89
N LYS A 239 -15.78 11.30 -4.73
CA LYS A 239 -16.09 11.35 -6.17
C LYS A 239 -17.54 10.93 -6.50
N LEU A 240 -18.25 10.33 -5.53
CA LEU A 240 -19.63 9.90 -5.66
C LEU A 240 -20.59 11.07 -5.44
#